data_AF-A0A961Y4R3-F1
#
_entry.id   AF-A0A961Y4R3-F1
#
_cell.length_a   1.000
_cell.length_b   1.000
_cell.length_c   1.000
_cell.angle_alpha   90.00
_cell.angle_beta   90.00
_cell.angle_gamma   90.00
#
_symmetry.space_group_name_H-M   'P 1'
#
loop_
_entity.id
_entity.type
_entity.pdbx_description
1 polymer ?
#
loop_
_entity_poly.entity_id
_entity_poly.type
_entity_poly.pdbx_seq_one_letter_code
_entity_poly.pdbx_strand_id
1 'polypeptide(L)'
;MDAKVDKAGGCPVVHGATNMSMQSNSDWWPNQLNLKILRQNSSKSDPMGPAFNYAEEFKKLNLKALKKDLYALMTDSQEWWPADYGH
;
A
#
# COMPACT_ATOMS: atom_id res chain seq x y z
N MET A 1 -16.36 33.66 6.85
CA MET A 1 -15.14 33.07 7.45
C MET A 1 -14.72 31.95 6.54
N ASP A 2 -14.17 32.34 5.41
CA ASP A 2 -13.93 31.51 4.24
C ASP A 2 -12.59 30.79 4.43
N ALA A 3 -12.64 29.50 4.72
CA ALA A 3 -11.47 28.65 4.65
C ALA A 3 -11.12 28.47 3.16
N LYS A 4 -10.06 29.13 2.69
CA LYS A 4 -9.39 28.77 1.44
C LYS A 4 -8.86 27.35 1.60
N VAL A 5 -9.56 26.38 1.00
CA VAL A 5 -9.03 25.03 0.81
C VAL A 5 -8.22 25.06 -0.47
N ASP A 6 -6.90 25.15 -0.35
CA ASP A 6 -6.01 24.89 -1.49
C ASP A 6 -6.23 23.44 -1.94
N LYS A 7 -6.75 23.26 -3.16
CA LYS A 7 -7.06 21.96 -3.77
C LYS A 7 -5.78 21.17 -4.14
N ALA A 8 -4.90 20.89 -3.18
CA ALA A 8 -3.85 19.90 -3.37
C ALA A 8 -4.39 18.51 -2.99
N GLY A 9 -4.72 17.68 -3.99
CA GLY A 9 -5.06 16.25 -3.79
C GLY A 9 -6.52 15.83 -3.99
N GLY A 10 -7.40 16.69 -4.50
CA GLY A 10 -8.79 16.31 -4.80
C GLY A 10 -8.94 15.49 -6.09
N CYS A 11 -9.76 14.44 -6.07
CA CYS A 11 -10.14 13.72 -7.29
C CYS A 11 -10.96 14.66 -8.22
N PRO A 12 -10.57 14.85 -9.49
CA PRO A 12 -11.26 15.77 -10.40
C PRO A 12 -12.67 15.30 -10.80
N VAL A 13 -13.00 14.02 -10.59
CA VAL A 13 -14.32 13.43 -10.86
C VAL A 13 -14.78 12.67 -9.60
N VAL A 14 -15.84 13.17 -8.97
CA VAL A 14 -16.41 12.57 -7.75
C VAL A 14 -17.32 11.40 -8.15
N HIS A 15 -16.83 10.15 -8.04
CA HIS A 15 -17.65 8.96 -8.23
C HIS A 15 -18.43 8.65 -6.94
N GLY A 16 -19.77 8.70 -7.00
CA GLY A 16 -20.67 8.65 -5.84
C GLY A 16 -21.11 7.27 -5.35
N ALA A 17 -20.42 6.19 -5.73
CA ALA A 17 -20.83 4.83 -5.38
C ALA A 17 -20.26 4.31 -4.05
N THR A 18 -19.30 5.02 -3.43
CA THR A 18 -18.68 4.63 -2.17
C THR A 18 -18.53 5.83 -1.23
N ASN A 19 -18.61 5.60 0.08
CA ASN A 19 -18.46 6.62 1.13
C ASN A 19 -17.07 7.31 1.14
N MET A 20 -16.13 6.90 0.27
CA MET A 20 -14.77 7.42 0.20
C MET A 20 -14.66 8.78 -0.48
N SER A 21 -15.70 9.19 -1.24
CA SER A 21 -15.74 10.46 -1.97
C SER A 21 -16.60 11.54 -1.29
N MET A 22 -17.14 11.25 -0.10
CA MET A 22 -17.92 12.19 0.71
C MET A 22 -17.05 12.93 1.73
N GLN A 23 -17.48 14.15 2.08
CA GLN A 23 -16.86 14.91 3.17
C GLN A 23 -16.86 14.09 4.47
N SER A 24 -15.71 14.08 5.12
CA SER A 24 -15.41 13.34 6.34
C SER A 24 -15.24 14.29 7.53
N ASN A 25 -15.19 13.75 8.75
CA ASN A 25 -14.96 14.58 9.95
C ASN A 25 -13.65 15.39 9.89
N SER A 26 -12.61 14.88 9.20
CA SER A 26 -11.36 15.61 9.01
C SER A 26 -11.51 16.83 8.10
N ASP A 27 -12.49 16.83 7.19
CA ASP A 27 -12.76 17.98 6.32
C ASP A 27 -13.49 19.10 7.09
N TRP A 28 -14.38 18.71 8.01
CA TRP A 28 -15.12 19.65 8.87
C TRP A 28 -14.30 20.21 10.03
N TRP A 29 -13.44 19.38 10.64
CA TRP A 29 -12.58 19.76 11.77
C TRP A 29 -11.12 19.42 11.49
N PRO A 30 -10.42 20.21 10.66
CA PRO A 30 -9.07 19.88 10.19
C PRO A 30 -8.02 19.80 11.31
N ASN A 31 -8.25 20.49 12.44
CA ASN A 31 -7.34 20.49 13.60
C ASN A 31 -7.77 19.51 14.71
N GLN A 32 -8.75 18.63 14.45
CA GLN A 32 -9.17 17.62 15.43
C GLN A 32 -8.07 16.55 15.61
N LEU A 33 -7.87 16.10 16.85
CA LEU A 33 -6.93 15.02 17.15
C LEU A 33 -7.26 13.73 16.37
N ASN A 34 -6.29 13.24 15.60
CA ASN A 34 -6.46 12.06 14.77
C ASN A 34 -6.12 10.76 15.52
N LEU A 35 -7.15 10.04 15.98
CA LEU A 35 -6.99 8.74 16.65
C LEU A 35 -6.87 7.56 15.67
N LYS A 36 -7.02 7.78 14.35
CA LYS A 36 -6.96 6.68 13.36
C LYS A 36 -5.60 5.98 13.35
N ILE A 37 -4.53 6.67 13.76
CA ILE A 37 -3.18 6.09 13.84
C ILE A 37 -3.09 4.90 14.79
N LEU A 38 -3.90 4.90 15.86
CA LEU A 38 -3.89 3.85 16.88
C LEU A 38 -4.56 2.54 16.42
N ARG A 39 -5.23 2.57 15.27
CA ARG A 39 -5.93 1.41 14.69
C ARG A 39 -5.39 1.01 13.32
N GLN A 40 -4.21 1.51 12.94
CA GLN A 40 -3.51 1.06 11.74
C GLN A 40 -3.05 -0.39 11.91
N ASN A 41 -2.95 -1.15 10.81
CA ASN A 41 -2.42 -2.52 10.77
C ASN A 41 -3.10 -3.48 11.76
N SER A 42 -4.42 -3.37 11.88
CA SER A 42 -5.20 -4.32 12.69
C SER A 42 -5.10 -5.74 12.11
N SER A 43 -5.13 -6.76 12.98
CA SER A 43 -5.22 -8.16 12.57
C SER A 43 -6.46 -8.46 11.71
N LYS A 44 -7.49 -7.63 11.76
CA LYS A 44 -8.68 -7.76 10.89
C LYS A 44 -8.39 -7.46 9.41
N SER A 45 -7.35 -6.69 9.12
CA SER A 45 -6.89 -6.40 7.77
C SER A 45 -5.71 -7.26 7.33
N ASP A 46 -5.19 -8.11 8.22
CA ASP A 46 -4.06 -9.00 7.92
C ASP A 46 -4.58 -10.31 7.29
N PRO A 47 -4.23 -10.61 6.02
CA PRO A 47 -4.65 -11.83 5.35
C PRO A 47 -3.90 -13.09 5.84
N MET A 48 -2.76 -12.94 6.54
CA MET A 48 -1.90 -14.05 6.94
C MET A 48 -2.45 -14.83 8.14
N GLY A 49 -3.34 -14.20 8.91
CA GLY A 49 -3.98 -14.82 10.07
C GLY A 49 -3.10 -14.86 11.33
N PRO A 50 -3.71 -15.09 12.51
CA PRO A 50 -3.06 -14.89 13.80
C PRO A 50 -1.98 -15.93 14.15
N ALA A 51 -1.97 -17.08 13.46
CA ALA A 51 -0.99 -18.15 13.70
C ALA A 51 0.29 -18.00 12.87
N PHE A 52 0.33 -17.06 11.91
CA PHE A 52 1.45 -16.90 11.01
C PHE A 52 2.65 -16.22 11.71
N ASN A 53 3.84 -16.81 11.56
CA ASN A 53 5.08 -16.25 12.08
C ASN A 53 6.11 -16.09 10.95
N TYR A 54 6.27 -14.85 10.48
CA TYR A 54 7.20 -14.53 9.39
C TYR A 54 8.65 -14.93 9.69
N ALA A 55 9.12 -14.75 10.93
CA ALA A 55 10.50 -15.06 11.28
C ALA A 55 10.80 -16.57 11.22
N GLU A 56 9.83 -17.41 11.63
CA GLU A 56 9.97 -18.86 11.54
C GLU A 56 9.88 -19.37 10.10
N GLU A 57 8.97 -18.82 9.29
CA GLU A 57 8.88 -19.20 7.88
C GLU A 57 10.11 -18.74 7.09
N PHE A 58 10.63 -17.54 7.37
CA PHE A 58 11.82 -17.02 6.70
C PHE A 58 13.07 -17.87 7.00
N LYS A 59 13.21 -18.43 8.20
CA LYS A 59 14.33 -19.32 8.53
C LYS A 59 14.34 -20.62 7.70
N LYS A 60 13.17 -21.08 7.26
CA LYS A 60 13.03 -22.28 6.41
C LYS A 60 13.36 -22.00 4.95
N LEU A 61 13.41 -20.72 4.55
CA LEU A 61 13.59 -20.30 3.17
C LEU A 61 15.00 -20.62 2.66
N ASN A 62 15.08 -21.23 1.47
CA ASN A 62 16.36 -21.42 0.80
C ASN A 62 16.84 -20.13 0.13
N LEU A 63 17.60 -19.33 0.88
CA LEU A 63 18.11 -18.04 0.41
C LEU A 63 19.07 -18.16 -0.78
N LYS A 64 19.78 -19.29 -0.94
CA LYS A 64 20.68 -19.49 -2.09
C LYS A 64 19.88 -19.68 -3.37
N ALA A 65 18.81 -20.48 -3.31
CA ALA A 65 17.90 -20.65 -4.44
C ALA A 65 17.21 -19.33 -4.80
N LEU A 66 16.62 -18.64 -3.82
CA LEU A 66 15.96 -17.35 -4.05
C LEU A 66 16.89 -16.33 -4.74
N LYS A 67 18.13 -16.18 -4.26
CA LYS A 67 19.09 -15.27 -4.89
C LYS A 67 19.42 -15.69 -6.32
N LYS A 68 19.58 -16.98 -6.58
CA LYS A 68 19.81 -17.49 -7.93
C LYS A 68 18.64 -17.18 -8.86
N ASP A 69 17.41 -17.38 -8.39
CA ASP A 69 16.20 -17.10 -9.15
C ASP A 69 16.07 -15.61 -9.47
N LEU A 70 16.44 -14.73 -8.51
CA LEU A 70 16.49 -13.29 -8.74
C LEU A 70 17.53 -12.88 -9.79
N TYR A 71 18.73 -13.50 -9.77
CA TYR A 71 19.74 -13.23 -10.81
C TYR A 71 19.31 -13.72 -12.18
N ALA A 72 18.56 -14.81 -12.26
CA ALA A 72 18.00 -15.28 -13.53
C ALA A 72 16.93 -14.30 -14.05
N LEU A 73 16.04 -13.84 -13.15
CA LEU A 73 14.96 -12.89 -13.48
C LEU A 73 15.51 -11.58 -14.05
N MET A 74 16.65 -11.11 -13.56
CA MET A 74 17.29 -9.89 -14.03
C MET A 74 17.48 -9.88 -15.56
N THR A 75 17.78 -11.02 -16.18
CA THR A 75 17.97 -11.11 -17.65
C THR A 75 16.78 -11.71 -18.39
N ASP A 76 15.68 -12.00 -17.70
CA ASP A 76 14.47 -12.59 -18.27
C ASP A 76 13.46 -11.50 -18.68
N SER A 77 13.78 -10.80 -19.76
CA SER A 77 13.00 -9.66 -20.26
C SER A 77 11.56 -10.06 -20.60
N GLN A 78 10.60 -9.26 -20.12
CA GLN A 78 9.18 -9.49 -20.36
C GLN A 78 8.65 -8.58 -21.47
N GLU A 79 7.80 -9.07 -22.37
CA GLU A 79 7.31 -8.26 -23.51
C GLU A 79 6.49 -7.04 -23.06
N TRP A 80 5.77 -7.16 -21.95
CA TRP A 80 4.97 -6.06 -21.39
C TRP A 80 5.81 -5.00 -20.66
N TRP A 81 7.07 -5.33 -20.33
CA TRP A 81 8.06 -4.41 -19.77
C TRP A 81 9.48 -4.87 -20.14
N PRO A 82 9.96 -4.55 -21.35
CA PRO A 82 11.25 -5.03 -21.82
C PRO A 82 12.40 -4.51 -20.96
N ALA A 83 13.38 -5.38 -20.68
CA ALA A 83 14.57 -5.01 -19.94
C ALA A 83 15.53 -4.20 -20.83
N ASP A 84 15.91 -3.01 -20.37
CA ASP A 84 16.89 -2.18 -21.07
C ASP A 84 18.25 -2.88 -21.06
N TYR A 85 18.93 -2.94 -22.21
CA TYR A 85 20.20 -3.67 -22.35
C TYR A 85 20.14 -5.18 -22.02
N GLY A 86 18.94 -5.75 -21.95
CA GLY A 86 18.74 -7.17 -21.62
C GLY A 86 18.98 -7.50 -20.14
N HIS A 87 18.92 -6.51 -19.25
CA HIS A 87 19.03 -6.69 -17.80
C HIS A 87 18.20 -5.62 -17.03
#